data_AF-A0A368GJW1-F1
#
_entry.id   AF-A0A368GJW1-F1
#
_cell.length_a   1.000
_cell.length_b   1.000
_cell.length_c   1.000
_cell.angle_alpha   90.00
_cell.angle_beta   90.00
_cell.angle_gamma   90.00
#
_symmetry.space_group_name_H-M   'P 1'
#
loop_
_entity.id
_entity.type
_entity.pdbx_description
1 polymer ?
#
loop_
_entity_poly.entity_id
_entity_poly.type
_entity_poly.pdbx_seq_one_letter_code
_entity_poly.pdbx_strand_id
1 'polypeptide(L)'
;MVASCVVADQLKELFQRCSTIEELPHSFDDTLVDNLIDNIDLTDDRLTDFIRSSFSTANFETAASVVVSLLLRLYTKLCKTFPNSDVGVADQLIRTEVLLEQNRPARVLSDLFTLYITCFRCRQQCEWENVVFWAVSQLPNEGLSIFVRKLIEDFLCLIEDEDVVQLFLPSVAELFCCTVRDSGILVLACQLSSIFYCELEEYLTSVRRILTDRRRAPLSDLQRMISKLSERLEISKLPNVLESCFSRLLESPCLLEELCKSYGSDCLDHPAMAEIRDRLAVEITKAVSHSDWEIRDTVVEIAAAVPCFRPMLGK
;
A
#
# COMPACT_ATOMS: atom_id res chain seq x y z
N MET A 1 -6.32 -39.10 11.09
CA MET A 1 -6.90 -38.63 9.81
C MET A 1 -8.40 -38.81 9.89
N VAL A 2 -9.16 -37.72 10.01
CA VAL A 2 -10.63 -37.79 9.88
C VAL A 2 -10.91 -38.14 8.41
N ALA A 3 -11.76 -39.13 8.16
CA ALA A 3 -12.10 -39.53 6.80
C ALA A 3 -12.69 -38.31 6.07
N SER A 4 -12.08 -37.95 4.95
CA SER A 4 -12.29 -36.68 4.26
C SER A 4 -13.75 -36.43 3.81
N CYS A 5 -14.51 -37.51 3.58
CA CYS A 5 -15.97 -37.51 3.41
C CYS A 5 -16.71 -36.74 4.52
N VAL A 6 -16.28 -36.93 5.77
CA VAL A 6 -16.91 -36.33 6.95
C VAL A 6 -16.72 -34.82 6.95
N VAL A 7 -15.58 -34.32 6.45
CA VAL A 7 -15.26 -32.89 6.45
C VAL A 7 -16.12 -32.13 5.45
N ALA A 8 -16.30 -32.67 4.24
CA ALA A 8 -17.18 -32.06 3.23
C ALA A 8 -18.65 -32.02 3.71
N ASP A 9 -19.13 -33.10 4.32
CA ASP A 9 -20.48 -33.16 4.89
C ASP A 9 -20.67 -32.16 6.06
N GLN A 10 -19.66 -32.04 6.93
CA GLN A 10 -19.67 -31.06 8.03
C GLN A 10 -19.64 -29.61 7.53
N LEU A 11 -18.86 -29.30 6.49
CA LEU A 11 -18.84 -27.98 5.87
C LEU A 11 -20.19 -27.64 5.23
N LYS A 12 -20.83 -28.61 4.58
CA LYS A 12 -22.17 -28.44 4.02
C LYS A 12 -23.19 -28.13 5.11
N GLU A 13 -23.15 -28.86 6.24
CA GLU A 13 -24.02 -28.58 7.39
C GLU A 13 -23.73 -27.20 8.00
N LEU A 14 -22.46 -26.81 8.10
CA LEU A 14 -22.04 -25.49 8.58
C LEU A 14 -22.61 -24.37 7.69
N PHE A 15 -22.47 -24.48 6.37
CA PHE A 15 -23.03 -23.48 5.43
C PHE A 15 -24.54 -23.37 5.56
N GLN A 16 -25.24 -24.48 5.74
CA GLN A 16 -26.69 -24.47 5.94
C GLN A 16 -27.06 -23.76 7.24
N ARG A 17 -26.34 -24.03 8.34
CA ARG A 17 -26.58 -23.39 9.64
C ARG A 17 -26.24 -21.89 9.65
N CYS A 18 -25.24 -21.47 8.86
CA CYS A 18 -24.82 -20.08 8.75
C CYS A 18 -25.55 -19.30 7.65
N SER A 19 -26.45 -19.93 6.88
CA SER A 19 -27.08 -19.35 5.68
C SER A 19 -27.86 -18.04 5.90
N THR A 20 -28.22 -17.72 7.14
CA THR A 20 -28.94 -16.50 7.51
C THR A 20 -28.14 -15.57 8.44
N ILE A 21 -26.85 -15.85 8.67
CA ILE A 21 -26.03 -15.12 9.64
C ILE A 21 -25.15 -14.11 8.91
N GLU A 22 -25.42 -12.82 9.12
CA GLU A 22 -24.59 -11.74 8.57
C GLU A 22 -23.33 -11.50 9.41
N GLU A 23 -23.43 -11.51 10.73
CA GLU A 23 -22.28 -11.34 11.62
C GLU A 23 -22.28 -12.38 12.72
N LEU A 24 -21.09 -12.88 13.06
CA LEU A 24 -20.93 -13.77 14.21
C LEU A 24 -21.15 -12.97 15.51
N PRO A 25 -21.77 -13.58 16.53
CA PRO A 25 -21.97 -12.91 17.81
C PRO A 25 -20.62 -12.46 18.41
N HIS A 26 -20.57 -11.32 19.10
CA HIS A 26 -19.33 -10.85 19.75
C HIS A 26 -18.75 -11.81 20.79
N SER A 27 -19.53 -12.78 21.28
CA SER A 27 -19.08 -13.85 22.17
C SER A 27 -18.42 -15.02 21.45
N PHE A 28 -18.48 -15.05 20.12
CA PHE A 28 -17.90 -16.09 19.30
C PHE A 28 -16.41 -15.81 19.09
N ASP A 29 -15.60 -16.85 19.27
CA ASP A 29 -14.16 -16.77 19.03
C ASP A 29 -13.87 -16.91 17.53
N ASP A 30 -13.64 -15.79 16.86
CA ASP A 30 -13.35 -15.73 15.42
C ASP A 30 -12.11 -16.55 15.04
N THR A 31 -11.19 -16.80 15.97
CA THR A 31 -10.00 -17.63 15.71
C THR A 31 -10.37 -19.08 15.43
N LEU A 32 -11.56 -19.53 15.82
CA LEU A 32 -12.05 -20.88 15.49
C LEU A 32 -12.27 -21.05 13.98
N VAL A 33 -12.73 -20.00 13.29
CA VAL A 33 -12.89 -20.03 11.83
C VAL A 33 -11.50 -20.07 11.18
N ASP A 34 -10.57 -19.24 11.65
CA ASP A 34 -9.19 -19.25 11.17
C ASP A 34 -8.56 -20.64 11.31
N ASN A 35 -8.65 -21.21 12.52
CA ASN A 35 -8.16 -22.56 12.81
C ASN A 35 -8.85 -23.63 11.96
N LEU A 36 -10.17 -23.53 11.73
CA LEU A 36 -10.87 -24.47 10.87
C LEU A 36 -10.30 -24.42 9.45
N ILE A 37 -10.22 -23.23 8.86
CA ILE A 37 -9.71 -23.05 7.50
C ILE A 37 -8.28 -23.56 7.39
N ASP A 38 -7.41 -23.25 8.36
CA ASP A 38 -6.01 -23.64 8.33
C ASP A 38 -5.80 -25.16 8.46
N ASN A 39 -6.63 -25.84 9.26
CA ASN A 39 -6.53 -27.29 9.47
C ASN A 39 -7.22 -28.14 8.40
N ILE A 40 -7.98 -27.54 7.48
CA ILE A 40 -8.58 -28.28 6.37
C ILE A 40 -7.49 -28.75 5.39
N ASP A 41 -7.34 -30.06 5.23
CA ASP A 41 -6.42 -30.68 4.28
C ASP A 41 -7.07 -30.77 2.89
N LEU A 42 -6.45 -30.13 1.90
CA LEU A 42 -6.95 -30.06 0.52
C LEU A 42 -6.39 -31.16 -0.41
N THR A 43 -5.74 -32.18 0.15
CA THR A 43 -5.30 -33.37 -0.61
C THR A 43 -6.46 -34.25 -1.09
N ASP A 44 -7.68 -34.08 -0.56
CA ASP A 44 -8.85 -34.84 -0.98
C ASP A 44 -9.61 -34.18 -2.14
N ASP A 45 -9.60 -34.85 -3.30
CA ASP A 45 -10.34 -34.47 -4.50
C ASP A 45 -11.81 -34.16 -4.21
N ARG A 46 -12.49 -34.95 -3.36
CA ARG A 46 -13.93 -34.73 -3.07
C ARG A 46 -14.18 -33.42 -2.35
N LEU A 47 -13.30 -33.06 -1.41
CA LEU A 47 -13.38 -31.80 -0.71
C LEU A 47 -13.08 -30.62 -1.66
N THR A 48 -12.07 -30.77 -2.52
CA THR A 48 -11.77 -29.74 -3.52
C THR A 48 -12.93 -29.53 -4.50
N ASP A 49 -13.58 -30.61 -4.94
CA ASP A 49 -14.76 -30.57 -5.79
C ASP A 49 -15.97 -29.96 -5.08
N PHE A 50 -16.15 -30.26 -3.79
CA PHE A 50 -17.17 -29.62 -2.96
C PHE A 50 -16.94 -28.10 -2.84
N ILE A 51 -15.72 -27.66 -2.57
CA ILE A 51 -15.39 -26.22 -2.47
C ILE A 51 -15.62 -25.54 -3.83
N ARG A 52 -15.11 -26.13 -4.92
CA ARG A 52 -15.26 -25.60 -6.28
C ARG A 52 -16.72 -25.49 -6.68
N SER A 53 -17.51 -26.54 -6.47
CA SER A 53 -18.94 -26.57 -6.80
C SER A 53 -19.75 -25.60 -5.93
N SER A 54 -19.46 -25.52 -4.63
CA SER A 54 -20.11 -24.58 -3.72
C SER A 54 -19.84 -23.13 -4.11
N PHE A 55 -18.59 -22.79 -4.45
CA PHE A 55 -18.25 -21.45 -4.93
C PHE A 55 -18.91 -21.13 -6.28
N SER A 56 -18.90 -22.09 -7.21
CA SER A 56 -19.47 -21.93 -8.56
C SER A 56 -21.00 -21.79 -8.56
N THR A 57 -21.68 -22.33 -7.55
CA THR A 57 -23.14 -22.29 -7.44
C THR A 57 -23.64 -21.27 -6.42
N ALA A 58 -22.76 -20.68 -5.61
CA ALA A 58 -23.11 -19.65 -4.65
C ALA A 58 -23.74 -18.43 -5.33
N ASN A 59 -24.78 -17.88 -4.72
CA ASN A 59 -25.36 -16.60 -5.11
C ASN A 59 -24.84 -15.51 -4.17
N PHE A 60 -23.79 -14.80 -4.61
CA PHE A 60 -23.12 -13.74 -3.83
C PHE A 60 -24.00 -12.50 -3.59
N GLU A 61 -25.10 -12.33 -4.32
CA GLU A 61 -26.05 -11.23 -4.09
C GLU A 61 -26.89 -11.45 -2.82
N THR A 62 -27.24 -12.71 -2.54
CA THR A 62 -28.25 -13.05 -1.52
C THR A 62 -27.70 -13.89 -0.36
N ALA A 63 -26.55 -14.53 -0.54
CA ALA A 63 -25.93 -15.30 0.53
C ALA A 63 -25.56 -14.40 1.72
N ALA A 64 -25.67 -14.95 2.94
CA ALA A 64 -25.30 -14.23 4.15
C ALA A 64 -23.77 -14.07 4.29
N SER A 65 -23.33 -12.96 4.89
CA SER A 65 -21.92 -12.56 4.92
C SER A 65 -20.98 -13.61 5.55
N VAL A 66 -21.42 -14.36 6.58
CA VAL A 66 -20.60 -15.42 7.18
C VAL A 66 -20.33 -16.56 6.18
N VAL A 67 -21.34 -16.97 5.41
CA VAL A 67 -21.18 -18.01 4.38
C VAL A 67 -20.28 -17.51 3.25
N VAL A 68 -20.48 -16.26 2.81
CA VAL A 68 -19.63 -15.64 1.80
C VAL A 68 -18.17 -15.60 2.25
N SER A 69 -17.89 -15.12 3.47
CA SER A 69 -16.55 -15.10 4.05
C SER A 69 -15.91 -16.49 4.09
N LEU A 70 -16.63 -17.51 4.58
CA LEU A 70 -16.13 -18.90 4.59
C LEU A 70 -15.81 -19.41 3.19
N LEU A 71 -16.69 -19.17 2.21
CA LEU A 71 -16.50 -19.58 0.83
C LEU A 71 -15.28 -18.90 0.19
N LEU A 72 -15.14 -17.57 0.36
CA LEU A 72 -13.99 -16.81 -0.14
C LEU A 72 -12.68 -17.36 0.43
N ARG A 73 -12.64 -17.66 1.73
CA ARG A 73 -11.43 -18.16 2.40
C ARG A 73 -11.07 -19.58 2.00
N LEU A 74 -12.05 -20.49 1.93
CA LEU A 74 -11.84 -21.86 1.46
C LEU A 74 -11.37 -21.88 0.00
N TYR A 75 -12.00 -21.08 -0.86
CA TYR A 75 -11.64 -20.98 -2.26
C TYR A 75 -10.26 -20.34 -2.44
N THR A 76 -9.92 -19.31 -1.65
CA THR A 76 -8.56 -18.74 -1.61
C THR A 76 -7.53 -19.79 -1.23
N LYS A 77 -7.80 -20.60 -0.20
CA LYS A 77 -6.90 -21.70 0.21
C LYS A 77 -6.73 -22.71 -0.92
N LEU A 78 -7.82 -23.05 -1.61
CA LEU A 78 -7.82 -23.94 -2.76
C LEU A 78 -6.97 -23.37 -3.92
N CYS A 79 -7.14 -22.10 -4.28
CA CYS A 79 -6.37 -21.46 -5.34
C CYS A 79 -4.85 -21.47 -5.07
N LYS A 80 -4.41 -21.40 -3.80
CA LYS A 80 -2.98 -21.52 -3.44
C LYS A 80 -2.39 -22.90 -3.74
N THR A 81 -3.22 -23.93 -3.92
CA THR A 81 -2.75 -25.29 -4.22
C THR A 81 -2.59 -25.56 -5.72
N PHE A 82 -3.17 -24.72 -6.59
CA PHE A 82 -3.06 -24.88 -8.03
C PHE A 82 -1.86 -24.12 -8.60
N PRO A 83 -1.09 -24.72 -9.54
CA PRO A 83 -0.13 -23.98 -10.33
C PRO A 83 -0.86 -22.97 -11.24
N ASN A 84 -0.21 -21.81 -11.50
CA ASN A 84 -0.78 -20.66 -12.21
C ASN A 84 -1.60 -21.04 -13.47
N SER A 85 -2.72 -20.34 -13.68
CA SER A 85 -3.60 -20.33 -14.86
C SER A 85 -4.65 -21.45 -14.98
N ASP A 86 -5.44 -21.72 -13.93
CA ASP A 86 -6.71 -22.42 -14.12
C ASP A 86 -7.73 -21.44 -14.75
N VAL A 87 -8.12 -21.72 -16.00
CA VAL A 87 -9.05 -20.91 -16.82
C VAL A 87 -10.38 -20.68 -16.09
N GLY A 88 -10.80 -21.61 -15.22
CA GLY A 88 -12.05 -21.46 -14.49
C GLY A 88 -12.00 -20.42 -13.37
N VAL A 89 -10.82 -20.04 -12.87
CA VAL A 89 -10.70 -19.12 -11.72
C VAL A 89 -11.08 -17.69 -12.13
N ALA A 90 -10.71 -17.24 -13.32
CA ALA A 90 -11.03 -15.89 -13.81
C ALA A 90 -12.54 -15.62 -13.80
N ASP A 91 -13.34 -16.54 -14.35
CA ASP A 91 -14.80 -16.44 -14.37
C ASP A 91 -15.39 -16.39 -12.95
N GLN A 92 -14.81 -17.16 -12.02
CA GLN A 92 -15.25 -17.15 -10.63
C GLN A 92 -14.93 -15.83 -9.92
N LEU A 93 -13.80 -15.19 -10.23
CA LEU A 93 -13.44 -13.88 -9.67
C LEU A 93 -14.42 -12.79 -10.15
N ILE A 94 -14.78 -12.79 -11.44
CA ILE A 94 -15.74 -11.83 -12.00
C ILE A 94 -17.08 -11.91 -11.26
N ARG A 95 -17.57 -13.13 -10.96
CA ARG A 95 -18.82 -13.33 -10.23
C ARG A 95 -18.80 -12.75 -8.81
N THR A 96 -17.62 -12.61 -8.20
CA THR A 96 -17.48 -12.01 -6.87
C THR A 96 -17.44 -10.49 -6.86
N GLU A 97 -17.28 -9.83 -8.02
CA GLU A 97 -17.26 -8.36 -8.10
C GLU A 97 -18.55 -7.72 -7.60
N VAL A 98 -19.68 -8.43 -7.70
CA VAL A 98 -20.97 -7.99 -7.15
C VAL A 98 -20.93 -7.69 -5.66
N LEU A 99 -19.96 -8.25 -4.92
CA LEU A 99 -19.77 -7.99 -3.50
C LEU A 99 -19.21 -6.59 -3.21
N LEU A 100 -18.54 -5.95 -4.18
CA LEU A 100 -17.94 -4.62 -4.01
C LEU A 100 -19.01 -3.52 -3.86
N GLU A 101 -20.14 -3.68 -4.54
CA GLU A 101 -21.25 -2.70 -4.49
C GLU A 101 -22.18 -2.90 -3.29
N GLN A 102 -22.00 -3.99 -2.54
CA GLN A 102 -22.87 -4.34 -1.43
C GLN A 102 -22.36 -3.75 -0.11
N ASN A 103 -23.30 -3.30 0.72
CA ASN A 103 -22.98 -2.84 2.08
C ASN A 103 -22.79 -4.05 3.01
N ARG A 104 -21.64 -4.73 2.88
CA ARG A 104 -21.26 -5.92 3.65
C ARG A 104 -20.29 -5.58 4.79
N PRO A 105 -20.20 -6.41 5.83
CA PRO A 105 -19.21 -6.25 6.88
C PRO A 105 -17.79 -6.20 6.32
N ALA A 106 -16.90 -5.41 6.95
CA ALA A 106 -15.52 -5.22 6.51
C ALA A 106 -14.73 -6.54 6.36
N ARG A 107 -15.11 -7.58 7.11
CA ARG A 107 -14.49 -8.91 7.01
C ARG A 107 -14.67 -9.53 5.62
N VAL A 108 -15.85 -9.39 5.00
CA VAL A 108 -16.12 -9.93 3.65
C VAL A 108 -15.22 -9.25 2.63
N LEU A 109 -15.06 -7.92 2.71
CA LEU A 109 -14.15 -7.17 1.84
C LEU A 109 -12.69 -7.59 2.06
N SER A 110 -12.28 -7.80 3.30
CA SER A 110 -10.93 -8.30 3.61
C SER A 110 -10.65 -9.67 2.99
N ASP A 111 -11.61 -10.60 3.10
CA ASP A 111 -11.47 -11.94 2.51
C ASP A 111 -11.51 -11.88 0.97
N LEU A 112 -12.32 -10.99 0.40
CA LEU A 112 -12.42 -10.77 -1.05
C LEU A 112 -11.11 -10.23 -1.64
N PHE A 113 -10.54 -9.19 -1.05
CA PHE A 113 -9.25 -8.67 -1.54
C PHE A 113 -8.11 -9.66 -1.34
N THR A 114 -8.16 -10.48 -0.28
CA THR A 114 -7.19 -11.57 -0.11
C THR A 114 -7.29 -12.59 -1.25
N LEU A 115 -8.52 -12.92 -1.70
CA LEU A 115 -8.74 -13.77 -2.87
C LEU A 115 -8.18 -13.11 -4.14
N TYR A 116 -8.50 -11.83 -4.38
CA TYR A 116 -8.02 -11.08 -5.56
C TYR A 116 -6.49 -11.02 -5.63
N ILE A 117 -5.82 -10.70 -4.52
CA ILE A 117 -4.35 -10.69 -4.44
C ILE A 117 -3.78 -12.08 -4.74
N THR A 118 -4.36 -13.12 -4.12
CA THR A 118 -3.90 -14.51 -4.29
C THR A 118 -4.04 -14.98 -5.74
N CYS A 119 -5.13 -14.59 -6.39
CA CYS A 119 -5.49 -15.06 -7.74
C CYS A 119 -5.23 -14.02 -8.83
N PHE A 120 -4.48 -12.95 -8.54
CA PHE A 120 -4.29 -11.82 -9.45
C PHE A 120 -3.82 -12.26 -10.84
N ARG A 121 -2.88 -13.22 -10.89
CA ARG A 121 -2.27 -13.76 -12.11
C ARG A 121 -3.20 -14.66 -12.94
N CYS A 122 -4.36 -15.03 -12.41
CA CYS A 122 -5.32 -15.86 -13.13
C CYS A 122 -6.16 -15.05 -14.14
N ARG A 123 -6.03 -13.72 -14.14
CA ARG A 123 -6.80 -12.78 -14.96
C ARG A 123 -5.86 -11.77 -15.62
N GLN A 124 -6.22 -11.25 -16.80
CA GLN A 124 -5.42 -10.21 -17.44
C GLN A 124 -5.55 -8.88 -16.67
N GLN A 125 -4.51 -8.04 -16.71
CA GLN A 125 -4.48 -6.81 -15.91
C GLN A 125 -5.59 -5.82 -16.31
N CYS A 126 -5.85 -5.66 -17.61
CA CYS A 126 -6.94 -4.82 -18.13
C CYS A 126 -8.34 -5.29 -17.71
N GLU A 127 -8.52 -6.56 -17.39
CA GLU A 127 -9.83 -7.05 -16.98
C GLU A 127 -10.15 -6.60 -15.54
N TRP A 128 -9.17 -6.19 -14.73
CA TRP A 128 -9.37 -5.72 -13.35
C TRP A 128 -9.94 -4.30 -13.23
N GLU A 129 -10.19 -3.59 -14.33
CA GLU A 129 -10.62 -2.19 -14.36
C GLU A 129 -11.74 -1.84 -13.36
N ASN A 130 -12.79 -2.67 -13.27
CA ASN A 130 -13.89 -2.44 -12.32
C ASN A 130 -13.42 -2.44 -10.86
N VAL A 131 -12.59 -3.42 -10.51
CA VAL A 131 -12.05 -3.58 -9.15
C VAL A 131 -11.10 -2.44 -8.83
N VAL A 132 -10.27 -2.03 -9.79
CA VAL A 132 -9.36 -0.89 -9.67
C VAL A 132 -10.13 0.40 -9.43
N PHE A 133 -11.12 0.68 -10.26
CA PHE A 133 -11.94 1.88 -10.14
C PHE A 133 -12.67 1.93 -8.79
N TRP A 134 -13.28 0.81 -8.39
CA TRP A 134 -13.90 0.71 -7.09
C TRP A 134 -12.89 0.94 -5.96
N ALA A 135 -11.74 0.27 -6.01
CA ALA A 135 -10.70 0.37 -4.99
C ALA A 135 -10.21 1.81 -4.79
N VAL A 136 -9.92 2.51 -5.87
CA VAL A 136 -9.50 3.93 -5.84
C VAL A 136 -10.62 4.81 -5.30
N SER A 137 -11.88 4.56 -5.64
CA SER A 137 -13.03 5.30 -5.11
C SER A 137 -13.20 5.14 -3.58
N GLN A 138 -12.72 4.04 -3.00
CA GLN A 138 -12.83 3.75 -1.57
C GLN A 138 -11.64 4.26 -0.74
N LEU A 139 -10.52 4.63 -1.35
CA LEU A 139 -9.37 5.21 -0.64
C LEU A 139 -9.72 6.45 0.23
N PRO A 140 -10.54 7.43 -0.22
CA PRO A 140 -10.96 8.55 0.62
C PRO A 140 -11.98 8.19 1.70
N ASN A 141 -12.55 6.98 1.70
CA ASN A 141 -13.61 6.61 2.62
C ASN A 141 -13.05 6.43 4.04
N GLU A 142 -13.36 7.38 4.94
CA GLU A 142 -12.96 7.34 6.36
C GLU A 142 -13.62 6.19 7.14
N GLY A 143 -14.75 5.68 6.67
CA GLY A 143 -15.45 4.53 7.26
C GLY A 143 -14.82 3.18 6.93
N LEU A 144 -13.88 3.14 5.98
CA LEU A 144 -13.20 1.91 5.60
C LEU A 144 -12.15 1.53 6.65
N SER A 145 -12.16 0.27 7.08
CA SER A 145 -11.17 -0.20 8.05
C SER A 145 -9.73 -0.10 7.48
N ILE A 146 -8.77 0.22 8.34
CA ILE A 146 -7.34 0.33 7.99
C ILE A 146 -6.82 -0.98 7.36
N PHE A 147 -7.31 -2.14 7.83
CA PHE A 147 -6.93 -3.44 7.29
C PHE A 147 -7.38 -3.63 5.84
N VAL A 148 -8.63 -3.26 5.52
CA VAL A 148 -9.15 -3.35 4.14
C VAL A 148 -8.44 -2.33 3.24
N ARG A 149 -8.17 -1.12 3.74
CA ARG A 149 -7.41 -0.12 2.99
C ARG A 149 -6.01 -0.64 2.60
N LYS A 150 -5.31 -1.29 3.53
CA LYS A 150 -4.02 -1.90 3.25
C LYS A 150 -4.10 -3.00 2.17
N LEU A 151 -5.15 -3.82 2.20
CA LEU A 151 -5.35 -4.85 1.16
C LEU A 151 -5.68 -4.25 -0.21
N ILE A 152 -6.43 -3.15 -0.25
CA ILE A 152 -6.63 -2.37 -1.48
C ILE A 152 -5.28 -1.87 -2.01
N GLU A 153 -4.45 -1.31 -1.14
CA GLU A 153 -3.11 -0.84 -1.53
C GLU A 153 -2.24 -1.98 -2.07
N ASP A 154 -2.19 -3.10 -1.35
CA ASP A 154 -1.45 -4.30 -1.76
C ASP A 154 -1.93 -4.82 -3.12
N PHE A 155 -3.25 -4.79 -3.40
CA PHE A 155 -3.83 -5.18 -4.69
C PHE A 155 -3.43 -4.23 -5.82
N LEU A 156 -3.59 -2.91 -5.64
CA LEU A 156 -3.25 -1.92 -6.66
C LEU A 156 -1.76 -1.96 -7.03
N CYS A 157 -0.89 -2.30 -6.07
CA CYS A 157 0.54 -2.50 -6.31
C CYS A 157 0.91 -3.74 -7.14
N LEU A 158 -0.04 -4.64 -7.43
CA LEU A 158 0.19 -5.77 -8.33
C LEU A 158 0.04 -5.39 -9.81
N ILE A 159 -0.52 -4.21 -10.09
CA ILE A 159 -0.75 -3.73 -11.45
C ILE A 159 0.55 -3.14 -11.98
N GLU A 160 1.04 -3.74 -13.06
CA GLU A 160 2.28 -3.37 -13.75
C GLU A 160 1.99 -2.78 -15.14
N ASP A 161 0.77 -2.96 -15.66
CA ASP A 161 0.33 -2.45 -16.96
C ASP A 161 0.21 -0.92 -16.94
N GLU A 162 0.99 -0.26 -17.80
CA GLU A 162 1.07 1.19 -17.89
C GLU A 162 -0.27 1.84 -18.22
N ASP A 163 -0.98 1.28 -19.20
CA ASP A 163 -2.25 1.84 -19.65
C ASP A 163 -3.27 1.78 -18.52
N VAL A 164 -3.28 0.71 -17.72
CA VAL A 164 -4.17 0.56 -16.57
C VAL A 164 -3.77 1.50 -15.43
N VAL A 165 -2.48 1.65 -15.12
CA VAL A 165 -2.02 2.53 -14.03
C VAL A 165 -2.33 4.00 -14.31
N GLN A 166 -2.16 4.44 -15.55
CA GLN A 166 -2.50 5.80 -15.99
C GLN A 166 -3.97 6.17 -15.72
N LEU A 167 -4.89 5.18 -15.69
CA LEU A 167 -6.30 5.43 -15.42
C LEU A 167 -6.58 5.92 -13.99
N PHE A 168 -5.74 5.55 -13.02
CA PHE A 168 -6.03 5.80 -11.60
C PHE A 168 -4.94 6.53 -10.82
N LEU A 169 -3.71 6.59 -11.35
CA LEU A 169 -2.59 7.27 -10.69
C LEU A 169 -2.85 8.75 -10.40
N PRO A 170 -3.48 9.56 -11.30
CA PRO A 170 -3.83 10.95 -10.97
C PRO A 170 -4.76 11.07 -9.76
N SER A 171 -5.74 10.15 -9.63
CA SER A 171 -6.68 10.13 -8.51
C SER A 171 -5.98 9.75 -7.20
N VAL A 172 -5.07 8.77 -7.23
CA VAL A 172 -4.25 8.38 -6.07
C VAL A 172 -3.33 9.54 -5.64
N ALA A 173 -2.72 10.23 -6.61
CA ALA A 173 -1.87 11.39 -6.35
C ALA A 173 -2.67 12.56 -5.75
N GLU A 174 -3.87 12.85 -6.27
CA GLU A 174 -4.75 13.89 -5.71
C GLU A 174 -5.19 13.55 -4.28
N LEU A 175 -5.56 12.28 -4.04
CA LEU A 175 -5.92 11.80 -2.71
C LEU A 175 -4.78 12.00 -1.73
N PHE A 176 -3.56 11.60 -2.09
CA PHE A 176 -2.36 11.85 -1.29
C PHE A 176 -2.18 13.34 -0.94
N CYS A 177 -2.45 14.24 -1.90
CA CYS A 177 -2.36 15.68 -1.67
C CYS A 177 -3.38 16.23 -0.67
N CYS A 178 -4.48 15.51 -0.48
CA CYS A 178 -5.57 15.90 0.40
C CYS A 178 -5.52 15.17 1.75
N THR A 179 -4.99 13.93 1.80
CA THR A 179 -5.03 13.03 2.98
C THR A 179 -3.64 12.82 3.59
N VAL A 180 -3.13 13.84 4.27
CA VAL A 180 -1.76 13.84 4.84
C VAL A 180 -1.59 12.99 6.11
N ARG A 181 -2.45 11.99 6.31
CA ARG A 181 -2.45 11.10 7.50
C ARG A 181 -2.24 9.63 7.18
N ASP A 182 -2.35 9.20 5.93
CA ASP A 182 -2.24 7.79 5.56
C ASP A 182 -0.90 7.48 4.87
N SER A 183 0.03 6.94 5.67
CA SER A 183 1.34 6.45 5.18
C SER A 183 1.25 5.34 4.12
N GLY A 184 0.08 4.70 3.97
CA GLY A 184 -0.19 3.68 2.95
C GLY A 184 -0.36 4.26 1.54
N ILE A 185 -1.12 5.35 1.41
CA ILE A 185 -1.30 6.08 0.14
C ILE A 185 0.03 6.64 -0.37
N LEU A 186 0.92 7.09 0.53
CA LEU A 186 2.29 7.49 0.18
C LEU A 186 3.08 6.32 -0.43
N VAL A 187 3.01 5.14 0.19
CA VAL A 187 3.73 3.95 -0.27
C VAL A 187 3.19 3.48 -1.62
N LEU A 188 1.86 3.49 -1.79
CA LEU A 188 1.18 3.20 -3.04
C LEU A 188 1.62 4.18 -4.14
N ALA A 189 1.54 5.49 -3.88
CA ALA A 189 1.97 6.51 -4.83
C ALA A 189 3.47 6.39 -5.15
N CYS A 190 4.32 6.08 -4.17
CA CYS A 190 5.76 5.83 -4.39
C CYS A 190 6.01 4.56 -5.22
N GLN A 191 5.25 3.49 -4.99
CA GLN A 191 5.38 2.24 -5.75
C GLN A 191 4.90 2.41 -7.18
N LEU A 192 3.75 3.05 -7.39
CA LEU A 192 3.22 3.34 -8.73
C LEU A 192 4.09 4.37 -9.49
N SER A 193 4.53 5.45 -8.83
CA SER A 193 5.45 6.42 -9.44
C SER A 193 6.85 5.85 -9.67
N SER A 194 7.28 4.85 -8.90
CA SER A 194 8.53 4.15 -9.23
C SER A 194 8.43 3.48 -10.60
N ILE A 195 7.26 2.97 -10.99
CA ILE A 195 7.04 2.30 -12.28
C ILE A 195 7.02 3.32 -13.44
N PHE A 196 6.57 4.56 -13.22
CA PHE A 196 6.40 5.57 -14.29
C PHE A 196 7.20 6.86 -14.05
N TYR A 197 8.32 7.00 -14.78
CA TYR A 197 9.29 8.10 -14.67
C TYR A 197 8.71 9.49 -15.05
N CYS A 198 7.74 9.54 -15.95
CA CYS A 198 7.24 10.80 -16.53
C CYS A 198 6.26 11.56 -15.61
N GLU A 199 5.49 10.86 -14.76
CA GLU A 199 4.55 11.50 -13.84
C GLU A 199 5.18 11.86 -12.50
N LEU A 200 6.43 11.47 -12.27
CA LEU A 200 7.18 11.85 -11.09
C LEU A 200 7.33 13.38 -11.00
N GLU A 201 7.40 14.12 -12.11
CA GLU A 201 7.48 15.60 -12.08
C GLU A 201 6.17 16.27 -11.64
N GLU A 202 5.01 15.76 -12.06
CA GLU A 202 3.70 16.24 -11.59
C GLU A 202 3.45 15.82 -10.13
N TYR A 203 3.87 14.61 -9.77
CA TYR A 203 3.90 14.11 -8.41
C TYR A 203 4.78 14.98 -7.50
N LEU A 204 5.99 15.33 -7.93
CA LEU A 204 6.89 16.23 -7.22
C LEU A 204 6.27 17.61 -7.07
N THR A 205 5.63 18.15 -8.11
CA THR A 205 4.91 19.44 -8.06
C THR A 205 3.79 19.43 -7.02
N SER A 206 3.12 18.30 -6.87
CA SER A 206 2.04 18.13 -5.89
C SER A 206 2.61 17.92 -4.46
N VAL A 207 3.70 17.16 -4.32
CA VAL A 207 4.51 17.05 -3.09
C VAL A 207 5.04 18.42 -2.64
N ARG A 208 5.45 19.31 -3.56
CA ARG A 208 5.85 20.70 -3.23
C ARG A 208 4.74 21.47 -2.50
N ARG A 209 3.49 21.32 -2.93
CA ARG A 209 2.31 21.97 -2.31
C ARG A 209 2.02 21.42 -0.91
N ILE A 210 2.37 20.16 -0.65
CA ILE A 210 2.19 19.49 0.64
C ILE A 210 3.33 19.88 1.61
N LEU A 211 4.58 19.88 1.14
CA LEU A 211 5.77 20.18 1.94
C LEU A 211 5.80 21.62 2.47
N THR A 212 5.14 22.54 1.77
CA THR A 212 4.97 23.94 2.17
C THR A 212 3.95 24.14 3.30
N ASP A 213 3.05 23.17 3.55
CA ASP A 213 2.10 23.23 4.67
C ASP A 213 2.71 22.65 5.96
N ARG A 214 3.14 23.56 6.85
CA ARG A 214 3.77 23.27 8.17
C ARG A 214 2.92 22.39 9.09
N ARG A 215 1.61 22.27 8.86
CA ARG A 215 0.70 21.50 9.74
C ARG A 215 0.45 20.07 9.26
N ARG A 216 0.80 19.74 8.02
CA ARG A 216 0.24 18.57 7.35
C ARG A 216 1.25 17.45 7.09
N ALA A 217 2.45 17.70 6.58
CA ALA A 217 3.38 16.60 6.20
C ALA A 217 4.64 16.49 7.08
N PRO A 218 4.89 15.34 7.72
CA PRO A 218 6.13 15.08 8.42
C PRO A 218 7.26 14.83 7.41
N LEU A 219 8.45 15.39 7.66
CA LEU A 219 9.62 15.23 6.80
C LEU A 219 10.09 13.76 6.72
N SER A 220 9.61 12.90 7.63
CA SER A 220 9.78 11.44 7.59
C SER A 220 9.15 10.78 6.37
N ASP A 221 8.06 11.33 5.85
CA ASP A 221 7.40 10.80 4.65
C ASP A 221 8.23 11.11 3.40
N LEU A 222 8.79 12.32 3.33
CA LEU A 222 9.74 12.71 2.29
C LEU A 222 11.02 11.87 2.37
N GLN A 223 11.52 11.60 3.57
CA GLN A 223 12.65 10.70 3.79
C GLN A 223 12.35 9.30 3.23
N ARG A 224 11.19 8.73 3.57
CA ARG A 224 10.76 7.41 3.07
C ARG A 224 10.63 7.39 1.55
N MET A 225 10.08 8.46 0.97
CA MET A 225 9.94 8.63 -0.48
C MET A 225 11.31 8.64 -1.17
N ILE A 226 12.25 9.45 -0.68
CA ILE A 226 13.64 9.51 -1.20
C ILE A 226 14.31 8.14 -1.12
N SER A 227 14.19 7.44 0.01
CA SER A 227 14.80 6.12 0.19
C SER A 227 14.31 5.06 -0.82
N LYS A 228 13.05 5.21 -1.29
CA LYS A 228 12.42 4.28 -2.25
C LYS A 228 12.63 4.70 -3.70
N LEU A 229 12.65 5.99 -3.97
CA LEU A 229 12.76 6.54 -5.32
C LEU A 229 14.22 6.76 -5.74
N SER A 230 15.19 6.66 -4.84
CA SER A 230 16.60 6.93 -5.12
C SER A 230 17.20 6.17 -6.30
N GLU A 231 16.75 4.93 -6.53
CA GLU A 231 17.18 4.11 -7.67
C GLU A 231 16.70 4.65 -9.03
N ARG A 232 15.69 5.53 -9.04
CA ARG A 232 14.99 6.00 -10.25
C ARG A 232 14.90 7.52 -10.36
N LEU A 233 14.95 8.27 -9.26
CA LEU A 233 14.93 9.72 -9.29
C LEU A 233 16.35 10.24 -9.53
N GLU A 234 16.61 10.79 -10.71
CA GLU A 234 17.87 11.45 -11.00
C GLU A 234 18.18 12.59 -10.02
N ILE A 235 19.44 12.67 -9.59
CA ILE A 235 19.94 13.76 -8.74
C ILE A 235 19.72 15.16 -9.36
N SER A 236 19.58 15.25 -10.68
CA SER A 236 19.30 16.48 -11.42
C SER A 236 17.92 17.07 -11.11
N LYS A 237 16.96 16.25 -10.65
CA LYS A 237 15.57 16.61 -10.36
C LYS A 237 15.31 16.86 -8.88
N LEU A 238 16.24 16.50 -8.01
CA LEU A 238 16.13 16.64 -6.57
C LEU A 238 16.13 18.10 -6.05
N PRO A 239 16.89 19.06 -6.63
CA PRO A 239 16.91 20.45 -6.14
C PRO A 239 15.51 21.06 -6.12
N ASN A 240 14.75 20.79 -7.18
CA ASN A 240 13.36 21.20 -7.36
C ASN A 240 12.44 20.77 -6.21
N VAL A 241 12.69 19.62 -5.59
CA VAL A 241 11.92 19.09 -4.44
C VAL A 241 12.36 19.79 -3.16
N LEU A 242 13.67 19.90 -2.98
CA LEU A 242 14.29 20.47 -1.78
C LEU A 242 14.07 21.97 -1.65
N GLU A 243 13.93 22.70 -2.77
CA GLU A 243 13.55 24.11 -2.74
C GLU A 243 12.24 24.35 -1.98
N SER A 244 11.26 23.46 -2.15
CA SER A 244 9.93 23.63 -1.56
C SER A 244 9.88 23.31 -0.08
N CYS A 245 10.83 22.53 0.44
CA CYS A 245 11.02 22.30 1.87
C CYS A 245 12.27 22.96 2.44
N PHE A 246 12.94 23.85 1.69
CA PHE A 246 14.26 24.41 2.05
C PHE A 246 14.29 24.98 3.47
N SER A 247 13.25 25.75 3.82
CA SER A 247 13.11 26.37 5.15
C SER A 247 13.05 25.39 6.32
N ARG A 248 12.78 24.10 6.04
CA ARG A 248 12.63 23.03 7.02
C ARG A 248 13.77 22.01 6.97
N LEU A 249 14.71 22.13 6.02
CA LEU A 249 15.82 21.16 5.89
C LEU A 249 16.70 21.14 7.14
N LEU A 250 16.86 22.29 7.80
CA LEU A 250 17.60 22.40 9.05
C LEU A 250 16.84 21.86 10.26
N GLU A 251 15.53 21.63 10.15
CA GLU A 251 14.71 21.04 11.22
C GLU A 251 14.79 19.50 11.21
N SER A 252 15.39 18.89 10.18
CA SER A 252 15.38 17.44 9.98
C SER A 252 16.70 16.92 9.42
N PRO A 253 17.71 16.70 10.28
CA PRO A 253 18.99 16.09 9.90
C PRO A 253 18.81 14.74 9.19
N CYS A 254 17.82 13.94 9.60
CA CYS A 254 17.49 12.62 9.02
C CYS A 254 17.20 12.67 7.52
N LEU A 255 16.67 13.78 7.00
CA LEU A 255 16.36 13.94 5.58
C LEU A 255 17.64 14.10 4.75
N LEU A 256 18.58 14.91 5.26
CA LEU A 256 19.88 15.12 4.63
C LEU A 256 20.75 13.85 4.72
N GLU A 257 20.65 13.13 5.83
CA GLU A 257 21.29 11.82 6.00
C GLU A 257 20.78 10.81 4.97
N GLU A 258 19.45 10.68 4.79
CA GLU A 258 18.90 9.74 3.81
C GLU A 258 19.25 10.13 2.37
N LEU A 259 19.36 11.43 2.07
CA LEU A 259 19.86 11.91 0.77
C LEU A 259 21.29 11.47 0.50
N CYS A 260 22.20 11.67 1.48
CA CYS A 260 23.59 11.23 1.36
C CYS A 260 23.72 9.71 1.31
N LYS A 261 22.86 8.98 2.03
CA LYS A 261 22.81 7.52 1.98
C LYS A 261 22.31 7.00 0.63
N SER A 262 21.30 7.66 0.06
CA SER A 262 20.64 7.26 -1.18
C SER A 262 21.44 7.60 -2.44
N TYR A 263 22.09 8.77 -2.48
CA TYR A 263 22.76 9.30 -3.66
C TYR A 263 24.30 9.38 -3.52
N GLY A 264 24.84 8.92 -2.40
CA GLY A 264 26.26 9.03 -2.05
C GLY A 264 26.58 10.25 -1.19
N SER A 265 27.66 10.16 -0.42
CA SER A 265 28.09 11.20 0.53
C SER A 265 28.34 12.57 -0.12
N ASP A 266 28.62 12.55 -1.42
CA ASP A 266 29.02 13.72 -2.21
C ASP A 266 27.86 14.25 -3.06
N CYS A 267 26.63 13.81 -2.80
CA CYS A 267 25.45 14.19 -3.60
C CYS A 267 25.22 15.70 -3.66
N LEU A 268 25.56 16.43 -2.60
CA LEU A 268 25.45 17.90 -2.56
C LEU A 268 26.53 18.62 -3.37
N ASP A 269 27.61 17.93 -3.76
CA ASP A 269 28.65 18.49 -4.62
C ASP A 269 28.34 18.34 -6.12
N HIS A 270 27.23 17.66 -6.44
CA HIS A 270 26.72 17.59 -7.80
C HIS A 270 26.34 19.00 -8.32
N PRO A 271 26.65 19.36 -9.58
CA PRO A 271 26.36 20.70 -10.11
C PRO A 271 24.90 21.15 -9.98
N ALA A 272 23.95 20.22 -10.13
CA ALA A 272 22.52 20.51 -9.95
C ALA A 272 22.15 20.92 -8.51
N MET A 273 22.90 20.44 -7.52
CA MET A 273 22.66 20.68 -6.09
C MET A 273 23.41 21.90 -5.54
N ALA A 274 24.25 22.55 -6.35
CA ALA A 274 25.13 23.63 -5.92
C ALA A 274 24.38 24.79 -5.25
N GLU A 275 23.24 25.22 -5.80
CA GLU A 275 22.45 26.31 -5.23
C GLU A 275 21.88 25.95 -3.85
N ILE A 276 21.36 24.72 -3.70
CA ILE A 276 20.85 24.22 -2.42
C ILE A 276 21.98 24.10 -1.41
N ARG A 277 23.13 23.54 -1.80
CA ARG A 277 24.32 23.41 -0.97
C ARG A 277 24.80 24.77 -0.47
N ASP A 278 24.95 25.75 -1.36
CA ASP A 278 25.50 27.05 -1.03
C ASP A 278 24.54 27.84 -0.12
N ARG A 279 23.23 27.70 -0.33
CA ARG A 279 22.23 28.28 0.58
C ARG A 279 22.21 27.59 1.94
N LEU A 280 22.29 26.26 1.98
CA LEU A 280 22.40 25.50 3.24
C LEU A 280 23.66 25.89 4.00
N ALA A 281 24.79 26.08 3.31
CA ALA A 281 26.05 26.52 3.89
C ALA A 281 25.92 27.87 4.62
N VAL A 282 25.21 28.82 3.99
CA VAL A 282 24.93 30.13 4.59
C VAL A 282 24.07 29.98 5.85
N GLU A 283 23.00 29.19 5.80
CA GLU A 283 22.12 29.02 6.96
C GLU A 283 22.78 28.22 8.08
N ILE A 284 23.57 27.20 7.77
CA ILE A 284 24.42 26.46 8.71
C ILE A 284 25.38 27.42 9.41
N THR A 285 26.09 28.27 8.66
CA THR A 285 27.03 29.24 9.23
C THR A 285 26.33 30.22 10.19
N LYS A 286 25.12 30.68 9.84
CA LYS A 286 24.28 31.49 10.74
C LYS A 286 23.88 30.71 11.99
N ALA A 287 23.48 29.45 11.82
CA ALA A 287 22.97 28.59 12.87
C ALA A 287 24.07 28.15 13.87
N VAL A 288 25.33 27.98 13.42
CA VAL A 288 26.49 27.73 14.30
C VAL A 288 26.66 28.86 15.33
N SER A 289 26.41 30.11 14.91
CA SER A 289 26.52 31.29 15.78
C SER A 289 25.20 31.64 16.49
N HIS A 290 24.18 30.78 16.40
CA HIS A 290 22.87 31.05 16.98
C HIS A 290 22.93 31.00 18.51
N SER A 291 22.10 31.80 19.20
CA SER A 291 22.08 31.86 20.67
C SER A 291 21.46 30.61 21.31
N ASP A 292 20.51 29.99 20.61
CA ASP A 292 19.87 28.73 21.00
C ASP A 292 20.80 27.53 20.83
N TRP A 293 20.88 26.66 21.84
CA TRP A 293 21.73 25.49 21.84
C TRP A 293 21.15 24.33 21.02
N GLU A 294 19.82 24.20 20.95
CA GLU A 294 19.16 23.13 20.17
C GLU A 294 19.43 23.29 18.68
N ILE A 295 19.42 24.54 18.21
CA ILE A 295 19.75 24.88 16.82
C ILE A 295 21.22 24.58 16.52
N ARG A 296 22.14 24.85 17.45
CA ARG A 296 23.56 24.52 17.28
C ARG A 296 23.79 23.01 17.25
N ASP A 297 23.11 22.25 18.10
CA ASP A 297 23.22 20.79 18.17
C ASP A 297 22.74 20.13 16.87
N THR A 298 21.60 20.59 16.35
CA THR A 298 21.04 20.13 15.07
C THR A 298 22.02 20.36 13.91
N VAL A 299 22.75 21.48 13.90
CA VAL A 299 23.77 21.76 12.88
C VAL A 299 24.98 20.82 12.98
N VAL A 300 25.37 20.43 14.19
CA VAL A 300 26.43 19.44 14.41
C VAL A 300 26.00 18.08 13.85
N GLU A 301 24.75 17.68 14.08
CA GLU A 301 24.19 16.45 13.50
C GLU A 301 24.19 16.49 11.97
N ILE A 302 23.79 17.61 11.36
CA ILE A 302 23.80 17.81 9.91
C ILE A 302 25.23 17.69 9.35
N ALA A 303 26.22 18.32 9.97
CA ALA A 303 27.61 18.24 9.54
C ALA A 303 28.25 16.85 9.80
N ALA A 304 27.74 16.09 10.77
CA ALA A 304 28.13 14.70 10.95
C ALA A 304 27.64 13.83 9.79
N ALA A 305 26.36 13.98 9.41
CA ALA A 305 25.70 13.25 8.34
C ALA A 305 26.17 13.67 6.93
N VAL A 306 26.50 14.95 6.74
CA VAL A 306 26.85 15.54 5.45
C VAL A 306 28.28 16.11 5.50
N PRO A 307 29.28 15.36 4.99
CA PRO A 307 30.69 15.70 5.17
C PRO A 307 31.11 17.09 4.64
N CYS A 308 30.45 17.60 3.59
CA CYS A 308 30.80 18.89 2.97
C CYS A 308 30.52 20.10 3.88
N PHE A 309 29.70 19.97 4.92
CA PHE A 309 29.42 21.04 5.89
C PHE A 309 30.33 21.04 7.12
N ARG A 310 31.12 19.97 7.35
CA ARG A 310 32.08 19.90 8.49
C ARG A 310 33.01 21.10 8.62
N PRO A 311 33.56 21.69 7.54
CA PRO A 311 34.43 22.86 7.66
C PRO A 311 33.74 24.09 8.29
N MET A 312 32.41 24.13 8.31
CA MET A 312 31.62 25.27 8.79
C MET A 312 31.43 25.25 10.31
N LEU A 313 31.71 24.12 10.99
CA LEU A 313 31.67 24.03 12.45
C LEU A 313 32.86 24.71 13.13
N GLY A 314 33.86 25.17 12.37
CA GLY A 314 35.15 25.60 12.91
C GLY A 314 36.04 24.41 13.27
N LYS A 315 37.33 24.69 13.49
CA LYS A 315 38.27 23.71 14.06
C LYS A 315 38.14 23.66 15.57
#